data_AF-A0A1Y5JQN8-F1
#
_entry.id   AF-A0A1Y5JQN8-F1
#
_cell.length_a   1.000
_cell.length_b   1.000
_cell.length_c   1.000
_cell.angle_alpha   90.00
_cell.angle_beta   90.00
_cell.angle_gamma   90.00
#
_symmetry.space_group_name_H-M   'P 1'
#
loop_
_entity.id
_entity.type
_entity.pdbx_description
1 polymer ?
#
loop_
_entity_poly.entity_id
_entity_poly.type
_entity_poly.pdbx_seq_one_letter_code
_entity_poly.pdbx_strand_id
1 'polypeptide(L)'
;MKDIIFRVWYDNEERPSIQIPFVDFLCDIEFSAEYYDTVYFSKIMYSHNFRIPMPFKKSIRIELENPTNTDLIGYTDIQWEQQLSPIPENTGYLYVDYRRGHLTIPNETLEVCAVDRPGAIIAHWFQIEGDHPNCNQGEILCEANMEFYLQGDSKPFMEYLGIEDLYGYSWGFPKLQSDHYAAIIRKDELPNGGARIAMLRCRMNDAIHFARPCTVKLDYTQEYFSEFSKNPKHESLPEFKKRGKTKVETKYLSCYYYYALPQ
;
A
#
# COMPACT_ATOMS: atom_id res chain seq x y z
N MET A 1 -1.19 -15.20 13.59
CA MET A 1 -0.67 -13.83 13.34
C MET A 1 -1.47 -13.09 12.27
N LYS A 2 -1.60 -13.61 11.04
CA LYS A 2 -2.41 -12.97 9.99
C LYS A 2 -3.91 -12.83 10.29
N ASP A 3 -4.44 -13.65 11.20
CA ASP A 3 -5.87 -13.63 11.56
C ASP A 3 -6.18 -12.71 12.76
N ILE A 4 -5.16 -12.07 13.34
CA ILE A 4 -5.32 -11.18 14.49
C ILE A 4 -5.84 -9.85 13.99
N ILE A 5 -6.93 -9.36 14.58
CA ILE A 5 -7.58 -8.14 14.13
C ILE A 5 -7.10 -6.99 15.01
N PHE A 6 -6.60 -5.92 14.37
CA PHE A 6 -6.24 -4.68 15.02
C PHE A 6 -7.34 -3.66 14.83
N ARG A 7 -7.81 -3.05 15.92
CA ARG A 7 -8.82 -1.99 15.88
C ARG A 7 -8.41 -0.76 16.66
N VAL A 8 -8.76 0.40 16.14
CA VAL A 8 -8.52 1.70 16.79
C VAL A 8 -9.79 2.54 16.76
N TRP A 9 -10.11 3.16 17.89
CA TRP A 9 -11.17 4.15 18.02
C TRP A 9 -10.57 5.44 18.59
N TYR A 10 -10.98 6.58 18.04
CA TYR A 10 -10.64 7.88 18.57
C TYR A 10 -11.84 8.49 19.30
N ASP A 11 -11.60 9.27 20.35
CA ASP A 11 -12.57 10.15 21.02
C ASP A 11 -13.94 9.56 21.37
N ASN A 12 -14.00 8.26 21.61
CA ASN A 12 -15.20 7.45 21.87
C ASN A 12 -16.15 7.30 20.66
N GLU A 13 -15.63 7.29 19.45
CA GLU A 13 -16.36 6.88 18.25
C GLU A 13 -17.06 5.53 18.44
N GLU A 14 -18.27 5.37 17.89
CA GLU A 14 -19.04 4.12 17.99
C GLU A 14 -18.43 2.98 17.16
N ARG A 15 -17.74 3.33 16.06
CA ARG A 15 -17.15 2.38 15.10
C ARG A 15 -15.63 2.58 15.05
N PRO A 16 -14.86 1.50 14.82
CA PRO A 16 -13.42 1.63 14.72
C PRO A 16 -13.04 2.46 13.50
N SER A 17 -12.16 3.43 13.70
CA SER A 17 -11.53 4.25 12.66
C SER A 17 -10.46 3.49 11.88
N ILE A 18 -9.87 2.45 12.50
CA ILE A 18 -8.95 1.51 11.85
C ILE A 18 -9.44 0.10 12.17
N GLN A 19 -9.59 -0.76 11.17
CA GLN A 19 -9.83 -2.20 11.34
C GLN A 19 -9.15 -2.99 10.21
N ILE A 20 -8.11 -3.74 10.54
CA ILE A 20 -7.23 -4.43 9.58
C ILE A 20 -6.54 -5.61 10.29
N PRO A 21 -6.05 -6.65 9.59
CA PRO A 21 -5.14 -7.61 10.21
C PRO A 21 -3.93 -6.92 10.85
N PHE A 22 -3.57 -7.35 12.05
CA PHE A 22 -2.56 -6.67 12.88
C PHE A 22 -1.18 -6.63 12.21
N VAL A 23 -0.75 -7.74 11.62
CA VAL A 23 0.55 -7.79 10.94
C VAL A 23 0.54 -7.05 9.60
N ASP A 24 -0.59 -6.99 8.90
CA ASP A 24 -0.75 -6.14 7.70
C ASP A 24 -0.66 -4.65 8.07
N PHE A 25 -1.23 -4.23 9.21
CA PHE A 25 -1.06 -2.88 9.75
C PHE A 25 0.41 -2.54 10.03
N LEU A 26 1.20 -3.54 10.41
CA LEU A 26 2.64 -3.41 10.67
C LEU A 26 3.49 -3.70 9.43
N CYS A 27 2.90 -3.65 8.21
CA CYS A 27 3.58 -3.89 6.94
C CYS A 27 4.27 -5.27 6.83
N ASP A 28 3.78 -6.27 7.56
CA ASP A 28 4.12 -7.69 7.39
C ASP A 28 2.96 -8.42 6.73
N ILE A 29 2.77 -8.08 5.45
CA ILE A 29 1.60 -8.44 4.64
C ILE A 29 1.45 -9.96 4.60
N GLU A 30 0.26 -10.45 4.99
CA GLU A 30 -0.07 -11.87 5.10
C GLU A 30 0.93 -12.65 5.99
N PHE A 31 1.62 -11.97 6.91
CA PHE A 31 2.68 -12.52 7.76
C PHE A 31 3.84 -13.15 6.98
N SER A 32 4.19 -12.57 5.84
CA SER A 32 5.16 -13.13 4.88
C SER A 32 6.14 -12.08 4.33
N ALA A 33 6.22 -10.90 4.93
CA ALA A 33 7.23 -9.91 4.55
C ALA A 33 8.62 -10.35 5.04
N GLU A 34 9.63 -9.98 4.28
CA GLU A 34 11.04 -10.10 4.63
C GLU A 34 11.47 -8.97 5.58
N TYR A 35 12.72 -8.98 6.02
CA TYR A 35 13.23 -7.92 6.90
C TYR A 35 13.40 -6.61 6.15
N TYR A 36 12.96 -5.51 6.77
CA TYR A 36 13.10 -4.16 6.23
C TYR A 36 13.18 -3.13 7.35
N ASP A 37 13.73 -1.96 7.02
CA ASP A 37 13.80 -0.82 7.92
C ASP A 37 13.45 0.47 7.18
N THR A 38 12.48 1.20 7.70
CA THR A 38 12.02 2.50 7.19
C THR A 38 11.79 3.47 8.34
N VAL A 39 11.61 4.74 8.02
CA VAL A 39 11.36 5.80 9.02
C VAL A 39 10.14 5.51 9.92
N TYR A 40 9.11 4.83 9.41
CA TYR A 40 7.88 4.56 10.16
C TYR A 40 7.68 3.11 10.57
N PHE A 41 8.14 2.16 9.76
CA PHE A 41 7.96 0.74 10.00
C PHE A 41 9.27 -0.01 9.91
N SER A 42 9.46 -1.02 10.75
CA SER A 42 10.53 -1.99 10.55
C SER A 42 10.16 -3.39 11.02
N LYS A 43 10.57 -4.40 10.24
CA LYS A 43 10.53 -5.80 10.62
C LYS A 43 11.98 -6.27 10.81
N ILE A 44 12.40 -6.37 12.06
CA ILE A 44 13.75 -6.80 12.43
C ILE A 44 13.63 -8.18 13.09
N MET A 45 13.95 -9.24 12.33
CA MET A 45 13.72 -10.61 12.77
C MET A 45 12.24 -10.84 13.15
N TYR A 46 11.97 -11.07 14.43
CA TYR A 46 10.63 -11.30 14.97
C TYR A 46 9.95 -10.05 15.54
N SER A 47 10.58 -8.88 15.45
CA SER A 47 10.08 -7.62 16.00
C SER A 47 9.51 -6.73 14.89
N HIS A 48 8.30 -6.22 15.13
CA HIS A 48 7.65 -5.21 14.31
C HIS A 48 7.62 -3.90 15.08
N ASN A 49 8.06 -2.83 14.43
CA ASN A 49 8.10 -1.50 15.03
C ASN A 49 7.25 -0.54 14.21
N PHE A 50 6.47 0.30 14.89
CA PHE A 50 5.57 1.30 14.31
C PHE A 50 5.81 2.66 14.97
N ARG A 51 6.02 3.70 14.16
CA ARG A 51 6.46 5.02 14.63
C ARG A 51 5.65 6.18 14.04
N ILE A 52 4.53 5.91 13.37
CA ILE A 52 3.64 6.98 12.91
C ILE A 52 2.91 7.55 14.13
N PRO A 53 2.95 8.87 14.37
CA PRO A 53 2.14 9.49 15.41
C PRO A 53 0.65 9.22 15.24
N MET A 54 -0.06 8.98 16.35
CA MET A 54 -1.51 8.81 16.35
C MET A 54 -2.14 9.84 17.29
N PRO A 55 -2.32 11.11 16.85
CA PRO A 55 -2.92 12.14 17.68
C PRO A 55 -4.38 11.79 18.03
N PHE A 56 -4.83 12.23 19.21
CA PHE A 56 -6.22 12.12 19.67
C PHE A 56 -6.53 13.23 20.69
N LYS A 57 -7.74 13.82 20.66
CA LYS A 57 -8.10 14.97 21.51
C LYS A 57 -8.57 14.56 22.90
N LYS A 58 -9.33 13.46 23.00
CA LYS A 58 -9.97 12.99 24.25
C LYS A 58 -9.46 11.62 24.66
N SER A 59 -9.49 10.65 23.74
CA SER A 59 -9.09 9.28 24.04
C SER A 59 -8.72 8.51 22.77
N ILE A 60 -7.89 7.49 22.95
CA ILE A 60 -7.64 6.46 21.95
C ILE A 60 -7.88 5.11 22.61
N ARG A 61 -8.60 4.21 21.93
CA ARG A 61 -8.71 2.80 22.31
C ARG A 61 -8.06 1.97 21.21
N ILE A 62 -7.13 1.12 21.60
CA ILE A 62 -6.47 0.15 20.71
C ILE A 62 -6.84 -1.25 21.19
N GLU A 63 -7.26 -2.11 20.27
CA GLU A 63 -7.65 -3.49 20.54
C GLU A 63 -6.91 -4.45 19.61
N LEU A 64 -6.50 -5.59 20.19
CA LEU A 64 -6.05 -6.77 19.46
C LEU A 64 -7.00 -7.92 19.76
N GLU A 65 -7.71 -8.39 18.75
CA GLU A 65 -8.59 -9.56 18.87
C GLU A 65 -7.92 -10.78 18.23
N ASN A 66 -7.86 -11.88 18.97
CA ASN A 66 -7.53 -13.19 18.43
C ASN A 66 -8.82 -14.01 18.25
N PRO A 67 -9.36 -14.11 17.02
CA PRO A 67 -10.59 -14.87 16.77
C PRO A 67 -10.32 -16.39 16.61
N THR A 68 -9.08 -16.84 16.77
CA THR A 68 -8.68 -18.23 16.55
C THR A 68 -8.66 -19.03 17.85
N ASN A 69 -8.58 -20.35 17.73
CA ASN A 69 -8.39 -21.26 18.88
C ASN A 69 -6.91 -21.48 19.22
N THR A 70 -6.00 -20.68 18.67
CA THR A 70 -4.56 -20.80 18.89
C THR A 70 -4.10 -19.70 19.83
N ASP A 71 -3.53 -20.10 20.97
CA ASP A 71 -2.92 -19.15 21.91
C ASP A 71 -1.74 -18.42 21.27
N LEU A 72 -1.65 -17.12 21.52
CA LEU A 72 -0.54 -16.29 21.09
C LEU A 72 0.41 -16.05 22.26
N ILE A 73 1.70 -16.03 21.94
CA ILE A 73 2.75 -15.67 22.88
C ILE A 73 3.52 -14.50 22.28
N GLY A 74 3.63 -13.41 23.02
CA GLY A 74 4.34 -12.22 22.58
C GLY A 74 4.13 -11.05 23.53
N TYR A 75 4.77 -9.93 23.20
CA TYR A 75 4.64 -8.67 23.92
C TYR A 75 4.31 -7.55 22.93
N THR A 76 3.63 -6.53 23.40
CA THR A 76 3.35 -5.31 22.64
C THR A 76 3.47 -4.15 23.60
N ASP A 77 4.29 -3.17 23.23
CA ASP A 77 4.48 -1.95 23.98
C ASP A 77 3.89 -0.79 23.19
N ILE A 78 3.15 0.08 23.90
CA ILE A 78 2.62 1.32 23.35
C ILE A 78 3.21 2.46 24.15
N GLN A 79 3.81 3.42 23.47
CA GLN A 79 4.32 4.64 24.06
C GLN A 79 3.41 5.79 23.65
N TRP A 80 3.04 6.62 24.61
CA TRP A 80 2.27 7.83 24.38
C TRP A 80 2.80 8.95 25.27
N GLU A 81 2.59 10.18 24.82
CA GLU A 81 2.89 11.36 25.62
C GLU A 81 1.62 11.86 26.27
N GLN A 82 1.65 12.04 27.59
CA GLN A 82 0.63 12.86 28.25
C GLN A 82 0.91 14.31 27.84
N GLN A 83 -0.02 14.89 27.08
CA GLN A 83 0.11 16.23 26.53
C GLN A 83 0.65 17.25 27.55
N LEU A 84 1.83 17.79 27.29
CA LEU A 84 2.37 18.94 28.01
C LEU A 84 1.75 20.26 27.53
N SER A 85 1.17 20.27 26.31
CA SER A 85 0.52 21.42 25.68
C SER A 85 -0.67 20.97 24.81
N PRO A 86 -1.69 21.82 24.56
CA PRO A 86 -2.87 21.43 23.79
C PRO A 86 -2.56 21.04 22.33
N ILE A 87 -3.18 19.95 21.83
CA ILE A 87 -3.18 19.63 20.39
C ILE A 87 -3.85 20.78 19.60
N PRO A 88 -3.23 21.29 18.51
CA PRO A 88 -3.89 22.25 17.62
C PRO A 88 -5.25 21.74 17.12
N GLU A 89 -6.25 22.62 17.04
CA GLU A 89 -7.63 22.24 16.72
C GLU A 89 -7.78 21.49 15.40
N ASN A 90 -6.95 21.84 14.41
CA ASN A 90 -6.90 21.26 13.06
C ASN A 90 -5.91 20.10 12.92
N THR A 91 -5.58 19.39 14.00
CA THR A 91 -4.74 18.20 13.93
C THR A 91 -5.55 17.00 13.42
N GLY A 92 -5.09 16.39 12.34
CA GLY A 92 -5.68 15.15 11.81
C GLY A 92 -5.33 13.92 12.64
N TYR A 93 -6.17 12.91 12.59
CA TYR A 93 -5.93 11.59 13.18
C TYR A 93 -5.42 10.63 12.12
N LEU A 94 -4.72 9.58 12.55
CA LEU A 94 -4.25 8.55 11.63
C LEU A 94 -5.40 7.62 11.26
N TYR A 95 -5.61 7.43 9.98
CA TYR A 95 -6.56 6.49 9.40
C TYR A 95 -5.84 5.55 8.42
N VAL A 96 -6.52 4.46 8.08
CA VAL A 96 -6.08 3.55 7.01
C VAL A 96 -7.21 3.30 6.02
N ASP A 97 -6.86 3.17 4.74
CA ASP A 97 -7.72 2.53 3.74
C ASP A 97 -7.05 1.21 3.34
N TYR A 98 -7.60 0.09 3.82
CA TYR A 98 -7.11 -1.26 3.56
C TYR A 98 -8.04 -1.98 2.59
N ARG A 99 -7.48 -2.47 1.48
CA ARG A 99 -8.23 -3.12 0.42
C ARG A 99 -7.58 -4.41 -0.02
N ARG A 100 -8.41 -5.32 -0.51
CA ARG A 100 -8.02 -6.56 -1.14
C ARG A 100 -8.99 -6.86 -2.27
N GLY A 101 -8.49 -7.46 -3.34
CA GLY A 101 -9.35 -7.84 -4.45
C GLY A 101 -8.57 -8.51 -5.56
N HIS A 102 -9.21 -8.57 -6.72
CA HIS A 102 -8.66 -9.12 -7.94
C HIS A 102 -8.84 -8.11 -9.06
N LEU A 103 -7.97 -8.13 -10.06
CA LEU A 103 -8.17 -7.44 -11.33
C LEU A 103 -7.61 -8.26 -12.48
N THR A 104 -8.22 -8.13 -13.65
CA THR A 104 -7.68 -8.67 -14.89
C THR A 104 -6.85 -7.58 -15.57
N ILE A 105 -5.52 -7.65 -15.41
CA ILE A 105 -4.62 -6.74 -16.13
C ILE A 105 -4.54 -7.16 -17.60
N PRO A 106 -4.40 -6.21 -18.54
CA PRO A 106 -4.24 -4.76 -18.36
C PRO A 106 -5.50 -3.93 -18.61
N ASN A 107 -6.66 -4.57 -18.73
CA ASN A 107 -7.85 -3.92 -19.29
C ASN A 107 -8.73 -3.21 -18.25
N GLU A 108 -8.39 -3.32 -16.97
CA GLU A 108 -9.14 -2.76 -15.87
C GLU A 108 -8.32 -1.69 -15.15
N THR A 109 -8.96 -0.56 -14.86
CA THR A 109 -8.45 0.43 -13.91
C THR A 109 -9.02 0.08 -12.54
N LEU A 110 -8.16 -0.01 -11.52
CA LEU A 110 -8.54 -0.42 -10.18
C LEU A 110 -8.34 0.70 -9.16
N GLU A 111 -9.36 0.99 -8.34
CA GLU A 111 -9.23 1.89 -7.20
C GLU A 111 -8.57 1.19 -6.00
N VAL A 112 -7.34 1.59 -5.66
CA VAL A 112 -6.53 1.00 -4.59
C VAL A 112 -6.55 1.81 -3.29
N CYS A 113 -7.12 3.03 -3.32
CA CYS A 113 -7.34 3.88 -2.16
C CYS A 113 -8.41 4.95 -2.46
N ALA A 114 -9.23 5.32 -1.48
CA ALA A 114 -10.06 6.51 -1.48
C ALA A 114 -10.10 7.15 -0.10
N VAL A 115 -9.74 8.43 -0.05
CA VAL A 115 -9.90 9.30 1.11
C VAL A 115 -11.02 10.28 0.80
N ASP A 116 -12.06 10.27 1.60
CA ASP A 116 -13.33 10.98 1.36
C ASP A 116 -13.32 12.47 1.79
N ARG A 117 -12.15 13.01 2.16
CA ARG A 117 -12.00 14.37 2.71
C ARG A 117 -10.56 14.91 2.52
N PRO A 118 -10.29 16.18 2.85
CA PRO A 118 -8.93 16.72 2.85
C PRO A 118 -8.01 15.97 3.81
N GLY A 119 -6.76 15.77 3.42
CA GLY A 119 -5.81 14.98 4.20
C GLY A 119 -4.42 14.91 3.59
N ALA A 120 -3.61 14.01 4.15
CA ALA A 120 -2.27 13.74 3.69
C ALA A 120 -1.95 12.24 3.76
N ILE A 121 -1.58 11.61 2.64
CA ILE A 121 -1.04 10.24 2.62
C ILE A 121 0.43 10.30 3.06
N ILE A 122 0.75 9.56 4.12
CA ILE A 122 2.07 9.56 4.77
C ILE A 122 2.78 8.21 4.67
N ALA A 123 2.06 7.13 4.41
CA ALA A 123 2.67 5.85 4.08
C ALA A 123 1.68 5.02 3.27
N HIS A 124 2.20 4.08 2.49
CA HIS A 124 1.37 3.11 1.81
C HIS A 124 2.18 1.87 1.48
N TRP A 125 1.54 0.71 1.52
CA TRP A 125 2.09 -0.52 0.97
C TRP A 125 1.13 -1.12 -0.06
N PHE A 126 1.71 -1.84 -1.01
CA PHE A 126 0.98 -2.51 -2.09
C PHE A 126 1.60 -3.87 -2.34
N GLN A 127 0.76 -4.90 -2.41
CA GLN A 127 1.13 -6.24 -2.85
C GLN A 127 0.29 -6.60 -4.07
N ILE A 128 0.94 -7.18 -5.08
CA ILE A 128 0.27 -7.76 -6.25
C ILE A 128 0.90 -9.10 -6.60
N GLU A 129 0.08 -10.04 -7.03
CA GLU A 129 0.51 -11.35 -7.53
C GLU A 129 -0.17 -11.69 -8.85
N GLY A 130 0.56 -12.36 -9.73
CA GLY A 130 0.05 -12.96 -10.96
C GLY A 130 0.89 -14.18 -11.32
N ASP A 131 0.24 -15.33 -11.49
CA ASP A 131 0.91 -16.62 -11.74
C ASP A 131 1.00 -16.95 -13.23
N HIS A 132 1.77 -16.14 -13.96
CA HIS A 132 1.99 -16.28 -15.40
C HIS A 132 3.46 -15.96 -15.74
N PRO A 133 4.10 -16.62 -16.74
CA PRO A 133 5.52 -16.39 -17.06
C PRO A 133 5.91 -14.93 -17.35
N ASN A 134 4.99 -14.13 -17.91
CA ASN A 134 5.24 -12.69 -18.13
C ASN A 134 5.25 -11.87 -16.83
N CYS A 135 4.81 -12.42 -15.70
CA CYS A 135 4.93 -11.83 -14.38
C CYS A 135 6.22 -12.23 -13.66
N ASN A 136 7.10 -13.02 -14.30
CA ASN A 136 8.36 -13.44 -13.72
C ASN A 136 9.14 -12.23 -13.16
N GLN A 137 9.69 -12.37 -11.96
CA GLN A 137 10.38 -11.28 -11.24
C GLN A 137 9.56 -9.99 -11.02
N GLY A 138 8.24 -10.03 -11.21
CA GLY A 138 7.37 -8.88 -11.04
C GLY A 138 7.24 -7.98 -12.27
N GLU A 139 7.72 -8.39 -13.45
CA GLU A 139 7.74 -7.61 -14.71
C GLU A 139 6.41 -6.90 -15.02
N ILE A 140 5.46 -7.55 -15.70
CA ILE A 140 4.22 -6.85 -16.10
C ILE A 140 3.35 -6.41 -14.91
N LEU A 141 3.65 -6.90 -13.71
CA LEU A 141 2.94 -6.49 -12.49
C LEU A 141 3.34 -5.08 -12.07
N CYS A 142 4.57 -4.64 -12.34
CA CYS A 142 5.07 -3.34 -11.91
C CYS A 142 4.68 -2.20 -12.84
N GLU A 143 4.38 -2.48 -14.11
CA GLU A 143 4.25 -1.48 -15.18
C GLU A 143 3.00 -0.57 -15.08
N ALA A 144 2.08 -0.78 -14.12
CA ALA A 144 0.91 0.08 -14.05
C ALA A 144 1.24 1.50 -13.58
N ASN A 145 0.58 2.46 -14.22
CA ASN A 145 0.57 3.82 -13.72
C ASN A 145 -0.19 3.87 -12.40
N MET A 146 0.39 4.57 -11.42
CA MET A 146 -0.25 4.88 -10.14
C MET A 146 -0.70 6.33 -10.18
N GLU A 147 -2.02 6.51 -10.26
CA GLU A 147 -2.66 7.77 -10.60
C GLU A 147 -3.49 8.32 -9.43
N PHE A 148 -3.26 9.59 -9.08
CA PHE A 148 -3.94 10.27 -7.98
C PHE A 148 -4.94 11.28 -8.54
N TYR A 149 -6.20 11.13 -8.16
CA TYR A 149 -7.32 11.96 -8.61
C TYR A 149 -7.92 12.73 -7.44
N LEU A 150 -8.19 14.02 -7.63
CA LEU A 150 -9.08 14.75 -6.73
C LEU A 150 -10.52 14.62 -7.19
N GLN A 151 -11.47 14.61 -6.25
CA GLN A 151 -12.89 14.46 -6.55
C GLN A 151 -13.38 15.46 -7.59
N GLY A 152 -13.95 14.95 -8.69
CA GLY A 152 -14.50 15.74 -9.80
C GLY A 152 -13.53 15.97 -10.95
N ASP A 153 -12.26 15.62 -10.80
CA ASP A 153 -11.25 15.78 -11.85
C ASP A 153 -11.33 14.59 -12.82
N SER A 154 -11.21 14.87 -14.13
CA SER A 154 -11.21 13.84 -15.19
C SER A 154 -9.81 13.33 -15.55
N LYS A 155 -8.77 13.90 -14.94
CA LYS A 155 -7.35 13.56 -15.13
C LYS A 155 -6.66 13.51 -13.78
N PRO A 156 -5.62 12.68 -13.61
CA PRO A 156 -4.87 12.66 -12.36
C PRO A 156 -4.13 13.99 -12.17
N PHE A 157 -4.03 14.46 -10.92
CA PHE A 157 -3.18 15.60 -10.58
C PHE A 157 -1.72 15.18 -10.34
N MET A 158 -1.49 13.90 -10.09
CA MET A 158 -0.19 13.28 -9.92
C MET A 158 -0.24 11.86 -10.49
N GLU A 159 0.78 11.49 -11.25
CA GLU A 159 0.89 10.21 -11.95
C GLU A 159 2.33 9.71 -11.82
N TYR A 160 2.47 8.42 -11.53
CA TYR A 160 3.73 7.69 -11.61
C TYR A 160 3.62 6.68 -12.75
N LEU A 161 4.68 6.51 -13.53
CA LEU A 161 4.70 5.73 -14.78
C LEU A 161 4.91 4.22 -14.58
N GLY A 162 4.86 3.78 -13.32
CA GLY A 162 5.08 2.42 -12.88
C GLY A 162 4.90 2.35 -11.37
N ILE A 163 4.48 1.20 -10.89
CA ILE A 163 4.41 0.90 -9.47
C ILE A 163 5.82 0.97 -8.89
N GLU A 164 6.82 0.37 -9.53
CA GLU A 164 8.20 0.43 -9.04
C GLU A 164 8.70 1.87 -8.86
N ASP A 165 8.33 2.77 -9.77
CA ASP A 165 8.71 4.18 -9.74
C ASP A 165 8.09 4.90 -8.54
N LEU A 166 6.80 4.64 -8.24
CA LEU A 166 6.13 5.18 -7.05
C LEU A 166 6.84 4.75 -5.75
N TYR A 167 7.36 3.53 -5.73
CA TYR A 167 8.09 2.97 -4.60
C TYR A 167 9.59 3.27 -4.65
N GLY A 168 10.07 4.14 -5.55
CA GLY A 168 11.46 4.63 -5.58
C GLY A 168 12.45 3.69 -6.25
N TYR A 169 11.98 2.69 -6.99
CA TYR A 169 12.78 1.75 -7.77
C TYR A 169 12.68 2.09 -9.26
N SER A 170 13.39 1.32 -10.08
CA SER A 170 13.33 1.43 -11.54
C SER A 170 13.80 0.10 -12.14
N TRP A 171 13.24 -0.27 -13.30
CA TRP A 171 13.50 -1.55 -13.97
C TRP A 171 13.13 -2.76 -13.11
N GLY A 172 11.97 -2.69 -12.47
CA GLY A 172 11.40 -3.76 -11.64
C GLY A 172 12.08 -3.95 -10.28
N PHE A 173 12.05 -5.19 -9.78
CA PHE A 173 12.39 -5.53 -8.38
C PHE A 173 13.52 -6.57 -8.32
N PRO A 174 14.79 -6.20 -8.56
CA PRO A 174 15.88 -7.17 -8.70
C PRO A 174 16.17 -7.94 -7.40
N LYS A 175 15.99 -7.30 -6.24
CA LYS A 175 16.25 -7.88 -4.92
C LYS A 175 15.49 -7.12 -3.84
N LEU A 176 15.31 -7.76 -2.69
CA LEU A 176 14.89 -7.09 -1.47
C LEU A 176 15.86 -5.97 -1.12
N GLN A 177 15.33 -4.79 -0.83
CA GLN A 177 16.12 -3.62 -0.48
C GLN A 177 15.24 -2.61 0.22
N SER A 178 15.79 -1.85 1.16
CA SER A 178 15.17 -0.65 1.74
C SER A 178 16.12 0.54 1.63
N ASP A 179 15.57 1.75 1.53
CA ASP A 179 16.33 3.02 1.43
C ASP A 179 15.97 4.02 2.53
N HIS A 180 15.45 3.52 3.67
CA HIS A 180 14.86 4.28 4.78
C HIS A 180 13.47 4.88 4.48
N TYR A 181 13.08 5.11 3.23
CA TYR A 181 11.77 5.64 2.86
C TYR A 181 10.91 4.63 2.11
N ALA A 182 11.52 3.72 1.37
CA ALA A 182 10.87 2.66 0.63
C ALA A 182 11.53 1.31 0.91
N ALA A 183 10.77 0.24 0.69
CA ALA A 183 11.26 -1.12 0.79
C ALA A 183 10.53 -2.06 -0.18
N ILE A 184 11.28 -2.95 -0.84
CA ILE A 184 10.74 -4.19 -1.41
C ILE A 184 10.70 -5.19 -0.27
N ILE A 185 9.50 -5.43 0.26
CA ILE A 185 9.28 -6.22 1.47
C ILE A 185 8.91 -7.66 1.18
N ARG A 186 8.59 -8.01 -0.07
CA ARG A 186 8.32 -9.39 -0.49
C ARG A 186 8.61 -9.58 -1.97
N LYS A 187 9.20 -10.73 -2.32
CA LYS A 187 9.41 -11.16 -3.70
C LYS A 187 9.43 -12.69 -3.77
N ASP A 188 8.27 -13.27 -4.08
CA ASP A 188 8.11 -14.72 -4.21
C ASP A 188 8.01 -15.11 -5.69
N GLU A 189 8.55 -16.29 -6.04
CA GLU A 189 8.25 -16.97 -7.30
C GLU A 189 6.98 -17.81 -7.14
N LEU A 190 6.13 -17.84 -8.17
CA LEU A 190 4.89 -18.62 -8.19
C LEU A 190 5.01 -19.87 -9.08
N PRO A 191 4.19 -20.91 -8.84
CA PRO A 191 4.38 -22.22 -9.46
C PRO A 191 4.41 -22.26 -10.98
N ASN A 192 3.70 -21.34 -11.65
CA ASN A 192 3.64 -21.27 -13.12
C ASN A 192 4.57 -20.19 -13.70
N GLY A 193 5.62 -19.81 -12.96
CA GLY A 193 6.63 -18.85 -13.40
C GLY A 193 6.22 -17.39 -13.22
N GLY A 194 5.16 -17.12 -12.45
CA GLY A 194 4.78 -15.77 -12.06
C GLY A 194 5.50 -15.28 -10.81
N ALA A 195 5.02 -14.17 -10.28
CA ALA A 195 5.59 -13.57 -9.07
C ALA A 195 4.51 -12.99 -8.16
N ARG A 196 4.87 -12.88 -6.88
CA ARG A 196 4.20 -12.04 -5.90
C ARG A 196 5.22 -11.02 -5.40
N ILE A 197 4.87 -9.76 -5.48
CA ILE A 197 5.71 -8.64 -5.06
C ILE A 197 4.96 -7.79 -4.06
N ALA A 198 5.68 -7.28 -3.05
CA ALA A 198 5.12 -6.29 -2.15
C ALA A 198 6.13 -5.20 -1.81
N MET A 199 5.63 -3.97 -1.73
CA MET A 199 6.43 -2.78 -1.52
C MET A 199 5.80 -1.89 -0.46
N LEU A 200 6.64 -1.18 0.29
CA LEU A 200 6.27 -0.18 1.29
C LEU A 200 6.91 1.16 0.91
N ARG A 201 6.16 2.25 1.07
CA ARG A 201 6.64 3.64 0.96
C ARG A 201 6.17 4.42 2.17
N CYS A 202 7.11 5.08 2.84
CA CYS A 202 6.93 5.99 3.95
C CYS A 202 7.35 7.38 3.51
N ARG A 203 6.51 8.37 3.77
CA ARG A 203 6.63 9.74 3.28
C ARG A 203 6.70 10.68 4.46
N MET A 204 7.79 11.44 4.54
CA MET A 204 8.00 12.47 5.56
C MET A 204 7.65 13.82 4.93
N ASN A 205 8.67 14.55 4.49
CA ASN A 205 8.51 15.85 3.85
C ASN A 205 7.84 15.75 2.46
N ASP A 206 7.76 14.55 1.88
CA ASP A 206 7.13 14.24 0.60
C ASP A 206 5.72 13.62 0.75
N ALA A 207 5.05 13.81 1.90
CA ALA A 207 3.67 13.39 2.08
C ALA A 207 2.73 14.03 1.04
N ILE A 208 1.76 13.25 0.53
CA ILE A 208 0.87 13.68 -0.55
C ILE A 208 -0.35 14.36 0.08
N HIS A 209 -0.36 15.69 0.03
CA HIS A 209 -1.42 16.51 0.61
C HIS A 209 -2.51 16.82 -0.42
N PHE A 210 -3.76 16.84 0.03
CA PHE A 210 -4.91 17.16 -0.81
C PHE A 210 -5.98 17.92 -0.04
N ALA A 211 -6.55 18.93 -0.69
CA ALA A 211 -7.58 19.81 -0.12
C ALA A 211 -9.02 19.35 -0.44
N ARG A 212 -9.17 18.23 -1.15
CA ARG A 212 -10.44 17.60 -1.57
C ARG A 212 -10.29 16.09 -1.45
N PRO A 213 -11.38 15.32 -1.44
CA PRO A 213 -11.30 13.86 -1.45
C PRO A 213 -10.38 13.37 -2.57
N CYS A 214 -9.56 12.36 -2.26
CA CYS A 214 -8.50 11.86 -3.13
C CYS A 214 -8.69 10.36 -3.37
N THR A 215 -8.59 9.94 -4.62
CA THR A 215 -8.65 8.55 -5.04
C THR A 215 -7.34 8.16 -5.71
N VAL A 216 -6.82 6.97 -5.40
CA VAL A 216 -5.63 6.41 -6.08
C VAL A 216 -6.06 5.22 -6.93
N LYS A 217 -5.63 5.22 -8.19
CA LYS A 217 -5.96 4.19 -9.17
C LYS A 217 -4.71 3.55 -9.76
N LEU A 218 -4.84 2.28 -10.08
CA LEU A 218 -3.88 1.48 -10.83
C LEU A 218 -4.39 1.37 -12.27
N ASP A 219 -3.58 1.77 -13.25
CA ASP A 219 -3.96 1.80 -14.66
C ASP A 219 -2.88 1.16 -15.57
N TYR A 220 -3.23 0.09 -16.27
CA TYR A 220 -2.36 -0.60 -17.23
C TYR A 220 -2.72 -0.30 -18.70
N THR A 221 -3.69 0.58 -18.96
CA THR A 221 -4.27 0.77 -20.30
C THR A 221 -3.27 1.33 -21.32
N GLN A 222 -2.21 1.99 -20.86
CA GLN A 222 -1.14 2.53 -21.72
C GLN A 222 -0.04 1.51 -22.03
N GLU A 223 -0.01 0.38 -21.31
CA GLU A 223 1.10 -0.56 -21.36
C GLU A 223 1.19 -1.37 -22.65
N TYR A 224 2.41 -1.81 -23.00
CA TYR A 224 2.67 -2.48 -24.27
C TYR A 224 1.85 -3.77 -24.47
N PHE A 225 1.53 -4.45 -23.38
CA PHE A 225 0.73 -5.68 -23.38
C PHE A 225 -0.78 -5.39 -23.34
N SER A 226 -1.20 -4.13 -23.25
CA SER A 226 -2.61 -3.69 -23.28
C SER A 226 -3.20 -3.59 -24.67
N GLU A 227 -4.41 -4.13 -24.84
CA GLU A 227 -5.17 -4.03 -26.10
C GLU A 227 -5.52 -2.57 -26.46
N PHE A 228 -5.49 -1.66 -25.47
CA PHE A 228 -5.78 -0.25 -25.66
C PHE A 228 -4.55 0.57 -26.11
N SER A 229 -3.34 0.06 -25.90
CA SER A 229 -2.10 0.77 -26.24
C SER A 229 -1.86 0.81 -27.75
N LYS A 230 -1.67 2.03 -28.29
CA LYS A 230 -1.44 2.32 -29.72
C LYS A 230 -0.03 2.85 -30.00
N ASN A 231 0.91 2.68 -29.07
CA ASN A 231 2.26 3.20 -29.22
C ASN A 231 3.02 2.41 -30.33
N PRO A 232 3.41 3.04 -31.45
CA PRO A 232 4.08 2.34 -32.54
C PRO A 232 5.41 1.70 -32.13
N LYS A 233 6.06 2.22 -31.08
CA LYS A 233 7.30 1.64 -30.55
C LYS A 233 7.05 0.25 -29.94
N HIS A 234 5.92 0.07 -29.25
CA HIS A 234 5.51 -1.23 -28.68
C HIS A 234 5.33 -2.30 -29.77
N GLU A 235 4.94 -1.89 -30.98
CA GLU A 235 4.80 -2.78 -32.13
C GLU A 235 6.12 -3.02 -32.88
N SER A 236 7.04 -2.06 -32.88
CA SER A 236 8.29 -2.15 -33.64
C SER A 236 9.40 -2.94 -32.94
N LEU A 237 9.40 -2.97 -31.61
CA LEU A 237 10.49 -3.52 -30.81
C LEU A 237 10.35 -5.05 -30.60
N PRO A 238 11.39 -5.86 -30.93
CA PRO A 238 11.33 -7.32 -30.85
C PRO A 238 10.98 -7.89 -29.47
N GLU A 239 11.43 -7.24 -28.40
CA GLU A 239 11.19 -7.63 -27.01
C GLU A 239 9.70 -7.61 -26.65
N PHE A 240 8.98 -6.56 -27.04
CA PHE A 240 7.56 -6.42 -26.78
C PHE A 240 6.73 -7.35 -27.67
N LYS A 241 7.16 -7.54 -28.93
CA LYS A 241 6.58 -8.55 -29.83
C LYS A 241 6.69 -9.97 -29.29
N LYS A 242 7.80 -10.33 -28.65
CA LYS A 242 8.02 -11.66 -28.07
C LYS A 242 7.07 -11.94 -26.90
N ARG A 243 6.83 -10.94 -26.05
CA ARG A 243 5.93 -11.06 -24.88
C ARG A 243 4.45 -11.03 -25.27
N GLY A 244 4.11 -10.29 -26.33
CA GLY A 244 2.76 -10.24 -26.90
C GLY A 244 1.72 -9.56 -25.99
N LYS A 245 0.49 -9.41 -26.50
CA LYS A 245 -0.65 -9.02 -25.66
C LYS A 245 -0.95 -10.16 -24.69
N THR A 246 -1.05 -9.85 -23.41
CA THR A 246 -1.25 -10.84 -22.35
C THR A 246 -2.30 -10.33 -21.39
N LYS A 247 -3.23 -11.19 -20.99
CA LYS A 247 -4.17 -10.93 -19.90
C LYS A 247 -3.80 -11.82 -18.73
N VAL A 248 -3.73 -11.22 -17.54
CA VAL A 248 -3.38 -11.96 -16.32
C VAL A 248 -4.39 -11.63 -15.23
N GLU A 249 -4.95 -12.68 -14.64
CA GLU A 249 -5.69 -12.58 -13.40
C GLU A 249 -4.71 -12.31 -12.25
N THR A 250 -4.94 -11.22 -11.55
CA THR A 250 -4.08 -10.82 -10.44
C THR A 250 -4.88 -10.68 -9.16
N LYS A 251 -4.23 -10.92 -8.02
CA LYS A 251 -4.75 -10.58 -6.69
C LYS A 251 -3.91 -9.44 -6.14
N TYR A 252 -4.56 -8.48 -5.49
CA TYR A 252 -3.88 -7.36 -4.84
C TYR A 252 -4.29 -7.20 -3.39
N LEU A 253 -3.39 -6.60 -2.61
CA LEU A 253 -3.69 -6.00 -1.32
C LEU A 253 -3.07 -4.59 -1.30
N SER A 254 -3.76 -3.63 -0.71
CA SER A 254 -3.24 -2.28 -0.51
C SER A 254 -3.58 -1.78 0.90
N CYS A 255 -2.71 -0.94 1.44
CA CYS A 255 -3.04 -0.12 2.59
C CYS A 255 -2.41 1.25 2.45
N TYR A 256 -3.23 2.28 2.67
CA TYR A 256 -2.77 3.67 2.71
C TYR A 256 -2.99 4.23 4.10
N TYR A 257 -1.92 4.74 4.71
CA TYR A 257 -1.92 5.44 5.98
C TYR A 257 -2.00 6.93 5.70
N TYR A 258 -3.01 7.60 6.25
CA TYR A 258 -3.23 9.01 5.98
C TYR A 258 -3.70 9.76 7.24
N TYR A 259 -3.34 11.04 7.32
CA TYR A 259 -3.96 11.95 8.26
C TYR A 259 -5.17 12.62 7.63
N ALA A 260 -6.26 12.69 8.38
CA ALA A 260 -7.43 13.49 8.03
C ALA A 260 -8.11 14.01 9.29
N LEU A 261 -8.93 15.06 9.19
CA LEU A 261 -9.71 15.51 10.33
C LEU A 261 -10.74 14.44 10.74
N PRO A 262 -11.00 14.27 12.05
CA PRO A 262 -12.03 13.37 12.54
C PRO A 262 -13.42 13.75 12.01
N GLN A 263 -14.32 12.77 11.89
CA GLN A 263 -15.73 12.96 11.49
C GLN A 263 -16.54 13.65 12.58
#